data_AF-A0A2K3PT64-F1
#
_entry.id   AF-A0A2K3PT64-F1
#
_cell.length_a   1.000
_cell.length_b   1.000
_cell.length_c   1.000
_cell.angle_alpha   90.00
_cell.angle_beta   90.00
_cell.angle_gamma   90.00
#
_symmetry.space_group_name_H-M   'P 1'
#
loop_
_entity.id
_entity.type
_entity.pdbx_description
1 polymer ?
#
loop_
_entity_poly.entity_id
_entity_poly.type
_entity_poly.pdbx_seq_one_letter_code
_entity_poly.pdbx_strand_id
1 'polypeptide(L)'
;MYFRDPAELPGPLPTSEEISNAPKSGLSPRRHVWGEGGGMCIVRGIYVVKCDINLTQNKGNALLFIEKHLKIPVPRLYAMYHDPSSGLLHLVMEYIPGVDLESLCSSLAVEVKP
;
A
#
# COMPACT_ATOMS: atom_id res chain seq x y z
N MET A 1 15.38 3.95 -6.37
CA MET A 1 14.03 4.52 -6.60
C MET A 1 13.40 3.82 -7.79
N TYR A 2 12.08 3.78 -7.87
CA TYR A 2 11.34 3.18 -8.97
C TYR A 2 10.11 4.04 -9.26
N PHE A 3 9.79 4.21 -10.54
CA PHE A 3 8.55 4.83 -11.01
C PHE A 3 8.03 3.99 -12.16
N ARG A 4 6.74 3.65 -12.09
CA ARG A 4 6.07 2.96 -13.19
C ARG A 4 5.87 3.91 -14.37
N ASP A 5 5.76 3.35 -15.57
CA ASP A 5 5.47 4.13 -16.77
C ASP A 5 4.19 4.96 -16.55
N PRO A 6 4.20 6.27 -16.82
CA PRO A 6 3.03 7.12 -16.69
C PRO A 6 1.79 6.60 -17.43
N ALA A 7 1.95 5.89 -18.56
CA ALA A 7 0.85 5.30 -19.32
C ALA A 7 0.18 4.12 -18.60
N GLU A 8 0.86 3.52 -17.62
CA GLU A 8 0.35 2.39 -16.83
C GLU A 8 -0.23 2.84 -15.47
N LEU A 9 -0.22 4.14 -15.18
CA LEU A 9 -0.78 4.67 -13.95
C LEU A 9 -2.30 4.85 -14.08
N PRO A 10 -3.07 4.56 -13.02
CA PRO A 10 -4.52 4.84 -13.00
C PRO A 10 -4.83 6.35 -12.90
N GLY A 11 -3.81 7.20 -12.77
CA GLY A 11 -3.91 8.65 -12.62
C GLY A 11 -2.56 9.27 -12.21
N PRO A 12 -2.53 10.58 -11.92
CA PRO A 12 -1.33 11.24 -11.39
C PRO A 12 -0.96 10.67 -10.02
N LEU A 13 0.35 10.48 -9.79
CA LEU A 13 0.86 10.07 -8.48
C LEU A 13 0.45 11.08 -7.39
N PRO A 14 0.16 10.62 -6.16
CA PRO A 14 -0.13 11.50 -5.02
C PRO A 14 0.98 12.50 -4.75
N THR A 15 0.59 13.73 -4.41
CA THR A 15 1.52 14.74 -3.87
C THR A 15 1.78 14.51 -2.38
N SER A 16 2.88 15.07 -1.84
CA SER A 16 3.18 14.98 -0.41
C SER A 16 2.08 15.61 0.46
N GLU A 17 1.42 16.68 -0.03
CA GLU A 17 0.29 17.32 0.66
C GLU A 17 -0.95 16.43 0.69
N GLU A 18 -1.23 15.70 -0.38
CA GLU A 18 -2.35 14.76 -0.40
C GLU A 18 -2.11 13.57 0.51
N ILE A 19 -0.86 13.11 0.59
CA ILE A 19 -0.47 12.04 1.50
C ILE A 19 -0.64 12.53 2.94
N SER A 20 -0.09 13.70 3.30
CA SER A 20 -0.15 14.26 4.67
C SER A 20 -1.57 14.50 5.17
N ASN A 21 -2.48 14.90 4.29
CA ASN A 21 -3.88 15.19 4.61
C ASN A 21 -4.83 13.99 4.42
N ALA A 22 -4.33 12.84 3.97
CA ALA A 22 -5.18 11.69 3.66
C ALA A 22 -5.94 11.17 4.89
N PRO A 23 -7.20 10.73 4.73
CA PRO A 23 -7.97 10.13 5.81
C PRO A 23 -7.27 8.88 6.34
N LYS A 24 -7.01 8.86 7.65
CA LYS A 24 -6.37 7.73 8.34
C LYS A 24 -7.36 6.62 8.70
N SER A 25 -8.66 6.86 8.49
CA SER A 25 -9.78 6.06 9.00
C SER A 25 -10.25 4.93 8.09
N GLY A 26 -9.56 4.66 6.97
CA GLY A 26 -9.94 3.62 5.99
C GLY A 26 -9.13 2.33 6.08
N LEU A 27 -8.30 2.16 7.11
CA LEU A 27 -7.38 1.04 7.23
C LEU A 27 -7.80 0.12 8.39
N SER A 28 -7.31 -1.12 8.39
CA SER A 28 -7.54 -2.01 9.55
C SER A 28 -6.89 -1.42 10.81
N PRO A 29 -7.46 -1.61 12.02
CA PRO A 29 -6.90 -1.10 13.28
C PRO A 29 -5.41 -1.43 13.50
N ARG A 30 -4.91 -2.55 12.97
CA ARG A 30 -3.47 -2.92 13.01
C ARG A 30 -2.58 -2.03 12.13
N ARG A 31 -3.17 -1.31 11.18
CA ARG A 31 -2.53 -0.45 10.17
C ARG A 31 -2.77 1.04 10.42
N HIS A 32 -3.46 1.39 11.52
CA HIS A 32 -3.90 2.74 11.87
C HIS A 32 -2.85 3.64 12.52
N VAL A 33 -1.64 3.14 12.77
CA VAL A 33 -0.63 3.95 13.46
C VAL A 33 0.10 4.80 12.42
N TRP A 34 -0.43 5.99 12.17
CA TRP A 34 0.40 7.13 11.75
C TRP A 34 0.98 7.74 13.02
N GLY A 35 2.23 7.40 13.32
CA GLY A 35 2.99 7.96 14.43
C GLY A 35 4.31 8.57 13.95
N GLU A 36 5.20 8.92 14.87
CA GLU A 36 6.53 9.48 14.55
C GLU A 36 7.37 8.56 13.64
N GLY A 37 7.06 7.25 13.60
CA GLY A 37 7.71 6.26 12.76
C GLY A 37 7.07 6.04 11.38
N GLY A 38 6.04 6.80 10.99
CA GLY A 38 5.31 6.66 9.72
C GLY A 38 3.96 5.94 9.85
N GLY A 39 3.40 5.51 8.71
CA GLY A 39 2.39 4.46 8.60
C GLY A 39 1.80 4.34 7.17
N MET A 40 0.47 4.32 7.03
CA MET A 40 -0.18 4.06 5.74
C MET A 40 -1.45 4.90 5.58
N CYS A 41 -1.79 5.27 4.34
CA CYS A 41 -3.02 6.00 4.02
C CYS A 41 -3.58 5.60 2.66
N ILE A 42 -4.86 5.90 2.43
CA ILE A 42 -5.53 5.76 1.12
C ILE A 42 -5.68 7.16 0.53
N VAL A 43 -5.22 7.34 -0.70
CA VAL A 43 -5.31 8.62 -1.43
C VAL A 43 -6.26 8.46 -2.61
N ARG A 44 -7.28 9.33 -2.65
CA ARG A 44 -8.32 9.41 -3.71
C ARG A 44 -9.10 8.10 -3.96
N GLY A 45 -9.00 7.11 -3.07
CA GLY A 45 -9.58 5.78 -3.29
C GLY A 45 -8.92 4.99 -4.44
N ILE A 46 -7.71 5.38 -4.86
CA ILE A 46 -6.98 4.78 -5.98
C ILE A 46 -5.65 4.21 -5.51
N TYR A 47 -4.99 4.92 -4.60
CA TYR A 47 -3.66 4.58 -4.13
C TYR A 47 -3.67 4.24 -2.64
N VAL A 48 -2.81 3.31 -2.27
CA VAL A 48 -2.33 3.17 -0.90
C VAL A 48 -0.90 3.67 -0.86
N VAL A 49 -0.59 4.55 0.08
CA VAL A 49 0.76 5.02 0.33
C VAL A 49 1.23 4.50 1.66
N LYS A 50 2.37 3.83 1.68
CA LYS A 50 3.04 3.35 2.88
C LYS A 50 4.37 4.08 3.06
N CYS A 51 4.57 4.65 4.23
CA CYS A 51 5.81 5.28 4.67
C CYS A 51 6.10 4.79 6.09
N ASP A 52 7.26 4.21 6.37
CA ASP A 52 7.60 3.74 7.73
C ASP A 52 9.11 3.79 7.91
N ILE A 53 9.58 4.06 9.13
CA ILE A 53 11.02 4.13 9.45
C ILE A 53 11.73 2.78 9.23
N ASN A 54 11.01 1.67 9.36
CA ASN A 54 11.48 0.33 9.10
C ASN A 54 11.13 -0.15 7.68
N LEU A 55 10.65 0.75 6.81
CA LEU A 55 10.39 0.42 5.42
C LEU A 55 11.69 0.36 4.65
N THR A 56 12.00 -0.82 4.08
CA THR A 56 13.18 -1.01 3.26
C THR A 56 12.80 -1.14 1.79
N GLN A 57 13.75 -0.81 0.91
CA GLN A 57 13.59 -0.97 -0.54
C GLN A 57 13.28 -2.43 -0.94
N ASN A 58 13.69 -3.40 -0.10
CA ASN A 58 13.40 -4.80 -0.32
C ASN A 58 11.89 -5.09 -0.41
N LYS A 59 11.03 -4.36 0.32
CA LYS A 59 9.57 -4.55 0.22
C LYS A 59 9.04 -4.15 -1.16
N GLY A 60 9.52 -3.04 -1.72
CA GLY A 60 9.18 -2.63 -3.08
C GLY A 60 9.72 -3.60 -4.14
N ASN A 61 10.97 -4.05 -3.99
CA ASN A 61 11.58 -5.03 -4.90
C ASN A 61 10.84 -6.37 -4.88
N ALA A 62 10.37 -6.81 -3.71
CA ALA A 62 9.56 -8.02 -3.58
C ALA A 62 8.23 -7.92 -4.35
N LEU A 63 7.55 -6.77 -4.30
CA LEU A 63 6.32 -6.55 -5.08
C LEU A 63 6.60 -6.66 -6.59
N LEU A 64 7.66 -6.01 -7.08
CA LEU A 64 8.05 -6.08 -8.49
C LEU A 64 8.42 -7.51 -8.92
N PHE A 65 9.11 -8.25 -8.05
CA PHE A 65 9.44 -9.65 -8.30
C PHE A 65 8.19 -10.52 -8.39
N ILE A 66 7.29 -10.41 -7.42
CA ILE A 66 6.06 -11.20 -7.36
C ILE A 66 5.17 -10.92 -8.56
N GLU A 67 4.96 -9.65 -8.90
CA GLU A 67 4.16 -9.24 -10.06
C GLU A 67 4.70 -9.84 -11.37
N LYS A 68 6.03 -9.91 -11.53
CA LYS A 68 6.67 -10.46 -12.72
C LYS A 68 6.63 -11.98 -12.80
N HIS A 69 6.72 -12.67 -11.66
CA HIS A 69 7.02 -14.11 -11.63
C HIS A 69 5.88 -14.99 -11.13
N LEU A 70 4.91 -14.45 -10.39
CA LEU A 70 3.83 -15.23 -9.79
C LEU A 70 2.47 -14.78 -10.34
N LYS A 71 1.51 -15.71 -10.35
CA LYS A 71 0.12 -15.46 -10.77
C LYS A 71 -0.80 -15.15 -9.59
N ILE A 72 -0.24 -14.75 -8.45
CA ILE A 72 -1.01 -14.37 -7.27
C ILE A 72 -1.39 -12.89 -7.37
N PRO A 73 -2.62 -12.51 -6.97
CA PRO A 73 -2.99 -11.10 -6.90
C PRO A 73 -2.11 -10.40 -5.85
N VAL A 74 -1.35 -9.41 -6.29
CA VAL A 74 -0.62 -8.48 -5.40
C VAL A 74 -0.89 -7.05 -5.83
N PRO A 75 -0.87 -6.09 -4.90
CA PRO A 75 -0.95 -4.68 -5.25
C PRO A 75 0.19 -4.31 -6.20
N ARG A 76 -0.15 -3.67 -7.33
CA ARG A 76 0.85 -3.10 -8.23
C ARG A 76 1.62 -1.98 -7.54
N LEU A 77 2.94 -1.97 -7.68
CA LEU A 77 3.78 -0.87 -7.22
C LEU A 77 3.87 0.20 -8.32
N TYR A 78 3.41 1.41 -8.01
CA TYR A 78 3.45 2.55 -8.94
C TYR A 78 4.67 3.45 -8.73
N ALA A 79 5.10 3.64 -7.47
CA ALA A 79 6.32 4.40 -7.18
C ALA A 79 6.98 3.95 -5.87
N MET A 80 8.31 4.09 -5.82
CA MET A 80 9.14 3.90 -4.64
C MET A 80 10.25 4.96 -4.60
N TYR A 81 10.18 5.89 -3.64
CA TYR A 81 11.11 7.01 -3.53
C TYR A 81 11.25 7.45 -2.07
N HIS A 82 12.35 8.12 -1.74
CA HIS A 82 12.47 8.80 -0.44
C HIS A 82 11.84 10.17 -0.55
N ASP A 83 10.93 10.50 0.36
CA ASP A 83 10.36 11.84 0.41
C ASP A 83 11.45 12.83 0.85
N PRO A 84 11.67 13.93 0.10
CA PRO A 84 12.75 14.87 0.40
C PRO A 84 12.61 15.57 1.75
N SER A 85 11.38 15.72 2.27
CA SER A 85 11.12 16.47 3.50
C SER A 85 11.34 15.64 4.76
N SER A 86 10.90 14.38 4.74
CA SER A 86 10.95 13.45 5.87
C SER A 86 12.11 12.46 5.79
N GLY A 87 12.69 12.26 4.61
CA GLY A 87 13.68 11.21 4.34
C GLY A 87 13.09 9.79 4.34
N LEU A 88 11.80 9.63 4.62
CA LEU A 88 11.15 8.32 4.71
C LEU A 88 10.93 7.72 3.32
N LEU A 89 11.14 6.41 3.21
CA LEU A 89 10.81 5.67 2.01
C LEU A 89 9.28 5.62 1.86
N HIS A 90 8.80 6.06 0.70
CA HIS A 90 7.40 5.99 0.30
C HIS A 90 7.22 4.88 -0.72
N LEU A 91 6.23 4.03 -0.51
CA LEU A 91 5.70 3.09 -1.50
C LEU A 91 4.29 3.54 -1.88
N VAL A 92 4.11 3.91 -3.14
CA VAL A 92 2.80 4.18 -3.74
C VAL A 92 2.36 2.94 -4.50
N MET A 93 1.25 2.35 -4.07
CA MET A 93 0.75 1.08 -4.58
C MET A 93 -0.75 1.15 -4.86
N GLU A 94 -1.23 0.18 -5.62
CA GLU A 94 -2.65 -0.02 -5.91
C GLU A 94 -3.49 -0.17 -4.64
N TYR A 95 -4.61 0.55 -4.58
CA TYR A 95 -5.64 0.29 -3.59
C TYR A 95 -6.56 -0.83 -4.06
N ILE A 96 -6.55 -1.93 -3.31
CA ILE A 96 -7.49 -3.04 -3.48
C ILE A 96 -8.53 -2.93 -2.36
N PRO A 97 -9.81 -2.62 -2.67
CA PRO A 97 -10.85 -2.52 -1.66
C PRO A 97 -11.17 -3.91 -1.09
N GLY A 98 -11.39 -3.98 0.22
CA GLY A 98 -11.72 -5.22 0.89
C GLY A 98 -11.79 -5.07 2.40
N VAL A 99 -12.18 -6.15 3.07
CA VAL A 99 -12.18 -6.27 4.54
C VAL A 99 -11.07 -7.21 4.97
N ASP A 100 -10.49 -6.98 6.13
CA ASP A 100 -9.47 -7.89 6.65
C ASP A 100 -10.07 -9.23 7.04
N LEU A 101 -9.32 -10.30 6.81
CA LEU A 101 -9.79 -11.66 7.06
C LEU A 101 -10.14 -11.88 8.53
N GLU A 102 -9.40 -11.26 9.45
CA GLU A 102 -9.63 -11.38 10.89
C GLU A 102 -11.04 -10.91 11.29
N SER A 103 -11.50 -9.79 10.72
CA SER A 103 -12.87 -9.30 10.93
C SER A 103 -13.95 -10.28 10.47
N LEU A 104 -13.62 -11.14 9.50
CA LEU A 104 -14.54 -12.14 8.96
C LEU A 104 -14.34 -13.53 9.56
N CYS A 105 -13.20 -13.83 10.21
CA CYS A 105 -12.83 -15.18 10.64
C CYS A 105 -13.94 -15.89 11.42
N SER A 106 -14.63 -15.18 12.33
CA SER A 106 -15.73 -15.75 13.12
C SER A 106 -17.00 -16.09 12.33
N SER A 107 -17.13 -15.58 11.11
CA SER A 107 -18.29 -15.75 10.22
C SER A 107 -18.04 -16.70 9.04
N LEU A 108 -16.80 -17.15 8.85
CA LEU A 108 -16.44 -18.07 7.78
C LEU A 108 -16.87 -19.49 8.14
N ALA A 109 -17.64 -20.13 7.27
CA ALA A 109 -18.01 -21.53 7.42
C ALA A 109 -16.85 -22.44 7.01
N VAL A 110 -16.72 -23.59 7.68
CA VAL A 110 -15.80 -24.65 7.24
C VAL A 110 -16.43 -25.33 6.03
N GLU A 111 -15.79 -25.19 4.87
CA GLU A 111 -16.18 -25.93 3.68
C GLU A 111 -15.65 -27.36 3.79
N VAL A 112 -16.56 -28.32 3.96
CA VAL A 112 -16.22 -29.76 3.92
C VAL A 112 -16.17 -30.16 2.45
N LYS A 113 -14.96 -30.42 1.95
CA LYS A 113 -14.77 -30.90 0.58
C LYS A 113 -15.21 -32.37 0.50
N PRO A 114 -16.10 -32.75 -0.43
CA PRO A 114 -16.57 -34.13 -0.59
C PRO A 114 -15.47 -35.07 -1.09
#